data_AF-A0A4R1BIF8-F1
#
_entry.id   AF-A0A4R1BIF8-F1
#
_cell.length_a   1.000
_cell.length_b   1.000
_cell.length_c   1.000
_cell.angle_alpha   90.00
_cell.angle_beta   90.00
_cell.angle_gamma   90.00
#
_symmetry.space_group_name_H-M   'P 1'
#
loop_
_entity.id
_entity.type
_entity.pdbx_description
1 polymer ?
#
loop_
_entity_poly.entity_id
_entity_poly.type
_entity_poly.pdbx_seq_one_letter_code
_entity_poly.pdbx_strand_id
1 'polypeptide(L)'
;MAARVRIKPELITENRMRIEMFDVEDEDLENTIRMKGWAWVLARRAWVYAGEPDFIYRQIREVIIAEDGIEFIPEDLEETVRTVEEKARSEEELEEGRELLRRAFEKTGQTEALALLDRD
;
A
#
# COMPACT_ATOMS: atom_id res chain seq x y z
N MET A 1 -8.03 -15.51 -6.55
CA MET A 1 -6.64 -15.10 -6.90
C MET A 1 -6.10 -14.24 -5.77
N ALA A 2 -4.81 -13.89 -5.76
CA ALA A 2 -4.34 -12.88 -4.81
C ALA A 2 -4.87 -11.50 -5.23
N ALA A 3 -5.30 -10.70 -4.25
CA ALA A 3 -5.58 -9.30 -4.44
C ALA A 3 -4.27 -8.55 -4.72
N ARG A 4 -4.26 -7.72 -5.75
CA ARG A 4 -3.06 -7.01 -6.19
C ARG A 4 -3.08 -5.57 -5.69
N VAL A 5 -2.00 -5.11 -5.08
CA VAL A 5 -1.91 -3.77 -4.48
C VAL A 5 -0.81 -2.92 -5.09
N ARG A 6 -1.03 -1.61 -5.14
CA ARG A 6 0.03 -0.62 -5.42
C ARG A 6 -0.22 0.66 -4.66
N ILE A 7 0.84 1.41 -4.39
CA ILE A 7 0.77 2.73 -3.77
C ILE A 7 1.18 3.78 -4.80
N LYS A 8 0.38 4.82 -4.94
CA LYS A 8 0.56 5.90 -5.93
C LYS A 8 0.36 7.26 -5.28
N PRO A 9 0.95 8.34 -5.82
CA PRO A 9 0.63 9.67 -5.34
C PRO A 9 -0.85 9.98 -5.61
N GLU A 10 -1.53 10.62 -4.67
CA GLU A 10 -2.88 11.12 -4.89
C GLU A 10 -2.82 12.36 -5.80
N LEU A 11 -3.61 12.36 -6.89
CA LEU A 11 -3.46 13.35 -7.96
C LEU A 11 -4.11 14.69 -7.64
N ILE A 12 -5.09 14.70 -6.75
CA ILE A 12 -5.85 15.91 -6.40
C ILE A 12 -5.16 16.70 -5.28
N THR A 13 -4.46 16.01 -4.38
CA THR A 13 -3.88 16.60 -3.17
C THR A 13 -2.41 16.21 -3.04
N GLU A 14 -1.55 17.22 -3.06
CA GLU A 14 -0.09 17.08 -3.15
C GLU A 14 0.54 16.20 -2.06
N ASN A 15 0.04 16.29 -0.83
CA ASN A 15 0.63 15.60 0.33
C ASN A 15 0.01 14.23 0.64
N ARG A 16 -0.78 13.67 -0.30
CA ARG A 16 -1.49 12.41 -0.06
C ARG A 16 -1.01 11.32 -1.01
N MET A 17 -1.22 10.11 -0.55
CA MET A 17 -1.03 8.90 -1.34
C MET A 17 -2.39 8.23 -1.52
N ARG A 18 -2.42 7.28 -2.44
CA ARG A 18 -3.49 6.30 -2.53
C ARG A 18 -2.95 4.87 -2.63
N ILE A 19 -3.63 3.96 -1.95
CA ILE A 19 -3.49 2.53 -2.12
C ILE A 19 -4.60 2.08 -3.06
N GLU A 20 -4.25 1.40 -4.13
CA GLU A 20 -5.19 0.78 -5.07
C GLU A 20 -5.10 -0.74 -4.94
N MET A 21 -6.22 -1.41 -4.66
CA MET A 21 -6.31 -2.87 -4.56
C MET A 21 -7.24 -3.43 -5.63
N PHE A 22 -6.75 -4.41 -6.40
CA PHE A 22 -7.42 -5.06 -7.51
C PHE A 22 -7.70 -6.52 -7.18
N ASP A 23 -8.61 -7.14 -7.93
CA ASP A 23 -8.86 -8.60 -7.89
C ASP A 23 -9.18 -9.13 -6.49
N VAL A 24 -9.84 -8.30 -5.67
CA VAL A 24 -10.38 -8.68 -4.36
C VAL A 24 -11.63 -9.54 -4.59
N GLU A 25 -11.42 -10.85 -4.76
CA GLU A 25 -12.48 -11.84 -5.01
C GLU A 25 -12.89 -12.61 -3.75
N ASP A 26 -12.02 -12.62 -2.74
CA ASP A 26 -12.27 -13.31 -1.48
C ASP A 26 -13.21 -12.46 -0.61
N GLU A 27 -14.35 -13.05 -0.20
CA GLU A 27 -15.40 -12.36 0.56
C GLU A 27 -14.92 -11.93 1.96
N ASP A 28 -14.07 -12.71 2.62
CA ASP A 28 -13.52 -12.38 3.94
C ASP A 28 -12.52 -11.24 3.84
N LEU A 29 -11.68 -11.25 2.80
CA LEU A 29 -10.78 -10.14 2.48
C LEU A 29 -11.56 -8.87 2.11
N GLU A 30 -12.59 -8.98 1.27
CA GLU A 30 -13.45 -7.87 0.88
C GLU A 30 -14.15 -7.25 2.10
N ASN A 31 -14.71 -8.08 2.97
CA ASN A 31 -15.37 -7.63 4.20
C ASN A 31 -14.36 -6.95 5.15
N THR A 32 -13.16 -7.50 5.27
CA THR A 32 -12.10 -6.91 6.09
C THR A 32 -11.66 -5.55 5.56
N ILE A 33 -11.46 -5.42 4.25
CA ILE A 33 -11.18 -4.14 3.55
C ILE A 33 -12.30 -3.14 3.83
N ARG A 34 -13.57 -3.53 3.68
CA ARG A 34 -14.73 -2.66 3.99
C ARG A 34 -14.79 -2.20 5.44
N MET A 35 -14.41 -3.06 6.39
CA MET A 35 -14.48 -2.76 7.82
C MET A 35 -13.30 -1.92 8.32
N LYS A 36 -12.08 -2.21 7.85
CA LYS A 36 -10.84 -1.57 8.31
C LYS A 36 -10.52 -0.29 7.56
N GLY A 37 -11.05 -0.14 6.35
CA GLY A 37 -10.68 0.93 5.45
C GLY A 37 -11.85 1.81 5.02
N TRP A 38 -11.62 3.13 4.99
CA TRP A 38 -12.52 4.08 4.36
C TRP A 38 -12.25 4.05 2.86
N ALA A 39 -12.70 3.00 2.17
CA ALA A 39 -12.54 2.91 0.72
C ALA A 39 -13.54 3.85 0.04
N TRP A 40 -13.03 4.81 -0.74
CA TRP A 40 -13.86 5.89 -1.29
C TRP A 40 -14.57 5.50 -2.59
N VAL A 41 -14.03 4.54 -3.36
CA VAL A 41 -14.63 4.16 -4.64
C VAL A 41 -14.33 2.70 -4.98
N LEU A 42 -15.39 1.89 -5.16
CA LEU A 42 -15.35 0.67 -5.98
C LEU A 42 -15.42 1.11 -7.46
N ALA A 43 -14.33 1.65 -8.00
CA ALA A 43 -14.34 2.23 -9.34
C ALA A 43 -14.19 1.12 -10.39
N ARG A 44 -15.22 0.27 -10.54
CA ARG A 44 -15.37 -0.82 -11.54
C ARG A 44 -14.25 -1.88 -11.64
N ARG A 45 -13.09 -1.71 -10.98
CA ARG A 45 -11.94 -2.63 -11.01
C ARG A 45 -11.02 -2.60 -9.77
N ALA A 46 -11.19 -1.64 -8.86
CA ALA A 46 -10.32 -1.51 -7.68
C ALA A 46 -11.01 -0.89 -6.47
N TRP A 47 -10.52 -1.25 -5.28
CA TRP A 47 -10.73 -0.59 -4.00
C TRP A 47 -9.64 0.48 -3.80
N VAL A 48 -10.01 1.68 -3.37
CA VAL A 48 -9.05 2.80 -3.24
C VAL A 48 -9.14 3.45 -1.86
N TYR A 49 -7.99 3.50 -1.18
CA TYR A 49 -7.76 4.29 0.03
C TYR A 49 -6.91 5.50 -0.31
N ALA A 50 -7.37 6.71 -0.01
CA ALA A 50 -6.58 7.92 -0.20
C ALA A 50 -6.48 8.68 1.12
N GLY A 51 -5.27 9.14 1.46
CA GLY A 51 -5.03 9.75 2.76
C GLY A 51 -3.63 10.32 2.94
N GLU A 52 -3.43 10.95 4.09
CA GLU A 52 -2.11 11.37 4.57
C GLU A 52 -1.24 10.15 4.94
N PRO A 53 0.09 10.34 5.12
CA PRO A 53 1.00 9.24 5.43
C PRO A 53 0.59 8.37 6.61
N ASP A 54 0.18 8.97 7.72
CA ASP A 54 -0.32 8.27 8.91
C ASP A 54 -1.48 7.31 8.61
N PHE A 55 -2.45 7.76 7.81
CA PHE A 55 -3.57 6.95 7.39
C PHE A 55 -3.13 5.80 6.50
N ILE A 56 -2.24 6.05 5.54
CA ILE A 56 -1.75 5.07 4.57
C ILE A 56 -0.88 4.01 5.26
N TYR A 57 -0.01 4.42 6.19
CA TYR A 57 0.82 3.53 7.00
C TYR A 57 -0.01 2.59 7.86
N ARG A 58 -1.12 3.09 8.41
CA ARG A 58 -2.11 2.24 9.09
C ARG A 58 -2.74 1.21 8.14
N GLN A 59 -3.09 1.59 6.91
CA GLN A 59 -3.62 0.61 5.94
C GLN A 59 -2.58 -0.43 5.52
N ILE A 60 -1.31 -0.06 5.36
CA ILE A 60 -0.23 -1.03 5.12
C ILE A 60 -0.17 -2.05 6.26
N ARG A 61 -0.22 -1.59 7.52
CA ARG A 61 -0.23 -2.48 8.70
C ARG A 61 -1.47 -3.38 8.76
N GLU A 62 -2.65 -2.79 8.70
CA GLU A 62 -3.90 -3.46 9.07
C GLU A 62 -4.53 -4.27 7.95
N VAL A 63 -4.15 -3.98 6.70
CA VAL A 63 -4.68 -4.65 5.50
C VAL A 63 -3.57 -5.44 4.82
N ILE A 64 -2.51 -4.79 4.33
CA ILE A 64 -1.51 -5.46 3.48
C ILE A 64 -0.70 -6.50 4.26
N ILE A 65 -0.21 -6.12 5.44
CA ILE A 65 0.61 -6.99 6.30
C ILE A 65 -0.26 -8.02 7.03
N ALA A 66 -1.40 -7.60 7.57
CA ALA A 66 -2.21 -8.45 8.45
C ALA A 66 -3.08 -9.47 7.72
N GLU A 67 -3.51 -9.19 6.48
CA GLU A 67 -4.39 -10.08 5.72
C GLU A 67 -3.61 -10.93 4.73
N ASP A 68 -3.95 -12.21 4.58
CA ASP A 68 -3.38 -13.09 3.55
C ASP A 68 -3.93 -12.78 2.15
N GLY A 69 -3.30 -13.37 1.13
CA GLY A 69 -3.80 -13.27 -0.25
C GLY A 69 -3.66 -11.88 -0.88
N ILE A 70 -2.73 -11.06 -0.40
CA ILE A 70 -2.36 -9.77 -1.00
C ILE A 70 -0.94 -9.84 -1.56
N GLU A 71 -0.74 -9.29 -2.75
CA GLU A 71 0.57 -9.13 -3.41
C GLU A 71 0.70 -7.74 -4.03
N PHE A 72 1.89 -7.15 -4.05
CA PHE A 72 2.14 -5.91 -4.79
C PHE A 72 2.19 -6.17 -6.29
N ILE A 73 1.76 -5.19 -7.08
CA ILE A 73 1.90 -5.21 -8.54
C ILE A 73 3.39 -5.08 -8.90
N PRO A 74 4.03 -6.10 -9.53
CA PRO A 74 5.48 -6.12 -9.74
C PRO A 74 6.02 -4.92 -10.54
N GLU A 75 5.29 -4.49 -11.57
CA GLU A 75 5.65 -3.34 -12.41
C GLU A 75 5.55 -1.99 -11.68
N ASP A 76 4.92 -1.94 -10.50
CA ASP A 76 4.67 -0.73 -9.71
C ASP A 76 5.46 -0.66 -8.39
N LEU A 77 6.38 -1.60 -8.14
CA LEU A 77 7.19 -1.65 -6.91
C LEU A 77 8.06 -0.40 -6.72
N GLU A 78 8.76 0.04 -7.77
CA GLU A 78 9.62 1.23 -7.70
C GLU A 78 8.80 2.51 -7.43
N GLU A 79 7.66 2.67 -8.08
CA GLU A 79 6.78 3.82 -7.82
C GLU A 79 6.12 3.74 -6.45
N THR A 80 5.80 2.54 -5.96
CA THR A 80 5.29 2.32 -4.60
C THR A 80 6.30 2.83 -3.56
N VAL A 81 7.57 2.41 -3.69
CA VAL A 81 8.65 2.86 -2.80
C VAL A 81 8.83 4.38 -2.91
N ARG A 82 9.04 4.89 -4.13
CA ARG A 82 9.24 6.32 -4.37
C ARG A 82 8.09 7.17 -3.80
N THR A 83 6.84 6.72 -3.97
CA THR A 83 5.68 7.44 -3.44
C THR A 83 5.72 7.54 -1.92
N VAL A 84 6.03 6.45 -1.21
CA VAL A 84 6.11 6.45 0.25
C VAL A 84 7.23 7.37 0.72
N GLU A 85 8.38 7.34 0.04
CA GLU A 85 9.52 8.18 0.40
C GLU A 85 9.28 9.67 0.12
N GLU A 86 8.76 10.02 -1.06
CA GLU A 86 8.48 11.40 -1.45
C GLU A 86 7.35 12.04 -0.64
N LYS A 87 6.43 11.25 -0.09
CA LYS A 87 5.26 11.74 0.66
C LYS A 87 5.45 11.73 2.17
N ALA A 88 6.51 11.12 2.69
CA ALA A 88 6.88 11.25 4.09
C ALA A 88 7.14 12.73 4.44
N ARG A 89 6.61 13.20 5.58
CA ARG A 89 6.69 14.61 6.01
C ARG A 89 7.86 14.87 6.95
N SER A 90 8.51 13.81 7.43
CA SER A 90 9.66 13.85 8.32
C SER A 90 10.55 12.63 8.10
N GLU A 91 11.78 12.68 8.62
CA GLU A 91 12.69 11.52 8.63
C GLU A 91 12.09 10.34 9.40
N GLU A 92 11.39 10.59 10.51
CA GLU A 92 10.69 9.56 11.29
C GLU A 92 9.59 8.87 10.47
N GLU A 93 8.77 9.65 9.73
CA GLU A 93 7.74 9.07 8.84
C GLU A 93 8.38 8.32 7.66
N LEU A 94 9.54 8.76 7.17
CA LEU A 94 10.27 8.08 6.11
C LEU A 94 10.78 6.72 6.58
N GLU A 95 11.40 6.66 7.75
CA GLU A 95 11.88 5.42 8.36
C GLU A 95 10.72 4.46 8.65
N GLU A 96 9.61 4.95 9.22
CA GLU A 96 8.40 4.16 9.43
C GLU A 96 7.86 3.61 8.10
N GLY A 97 7.75 4.46 7.07
CA GLY A 97 7.26 4.07 5.76
C GLY A 97 8.12 2.98 5.12
N ARG A 98 9.44 3.12 5.16
CA ARG A 98 10.40 2.12 4.66
C ARG A 98 10.28 0.80 5.42
N GLU A 99 10.15 0.84 6.74
CA GLU A 99 10.01 -0.36 7.55
C GLU A 99 8.69 -1.09 7.28
N LEU A 100 7.59 -0.35 7.09
CA LEU A 100 6.32 -0.94 6.71
C LEU A 100 6.37 -1.58 5.33
N LEU A 101 7.01 -0.95 4.35
CA LEU A 101 7.22 -1.56 3.03
C LEU A 101 8.09 -2.80 3.10
N ARG A 102 9.18 -2.78 3.87
CA ARG A 102 10.05 -3.95 4.10
C ARG A 102 9.24 -5.15 4.60
N ARG A 103 8.50 -4.96 5.69
CA ARG A 103 7.65 -6.00 6.28
C ARG A 103 6.56 -6.48 5.32
N ALA A 104 5.99 -5.57 4.54
CA ALA A 104 4.99 -5.93 3.55
C ALA A 104 5.59 -6.78 2.43
N PHE A 105 6.73 -6.39 1.86
CA PHE A 105 7.43 -7.15 0.82
C PHE A 105 7.90 -8.53 1.29
N GLU A 106 8.43 -8.63 2.51
CA GLU A 106 8.78 -9.91 3.12
C GLU A 106 7.55 -10.82 3.25
N LYS A 107 6.44 -10.28 3.75
CA LYS A 107 5.19 -11.02 3.93
C LYS A 107 4.61 -11.48 2.60
N THR A 108 4.70 -10.68 1.53
CA THR A 108 4.19 -11.04 0.20
C THR A 108 5.18 -11.86 -0.63
N GLY A 109 6.39 -12.13 -0.10
CA GLY A 109 7.44 -12.88 -0.79
C GLY A 109 8.17 -12.10 -1.90
N GLN A 110 7.93 -10.79 -2.02
CA GLN A 110 8.50 -9.91 -3.06
C GLN A 110 9.83 -9.32 -2.61
N THR A 111 10.74 -10.20 -2.19
CA THR A 111 12.04 -9.82 -1.60
C THR A 111 12.97 -9.06 -2.54
N GLU A 112 12.76 -9.15 -3.85
CA GLU A 112 13.45 -8.33 -4.85
C GLU A 112 13.19 -6.83 -4.66
N ALA A 113 12.05 -6.46 -4.10
CA ALA A 113 11.70 -5.07 -3.82
C ALA A 113 12.51 -4.47 -2.65
N LEU A 114 13.13 -5.30 -1.80
CA LEU A 114 13.95 -4.83 -0.68
C LEU A 114 15.15 -4.01 -1.16
N ALA A 115 15.71 -4.38 -2.32
CA ALA A 115 16.81 -3.65 -2.94
C ALA A 115 16.44 -2.21 -3.38
N LEU A 116 15.15 -1.89 -3.44
CA LEU A 116 14.67 -0.53 -3.71
C LEU A 116 14.68 0.35 -2.46
N LEU A 117 14.50 -0.25 -1.27
CA LEU A 117 14.48 0.44 0.03
C LEU A 117 15.89 0.76 0.56
N ASP A 118 16.89 0.00 0.10
CA ASP A 118 18.29 0.14 0.52
C ASP A 118 19.09 1.09 -0.42
N ARG A 119 18.41 1.86 -1.28
CA ARG A 119 19.04 2.87 -2.13
C ARG A 119 19.18 4.18 -1.36
N ASP A 120 20.41 4.66 -1.25
CA ASP A 120 20.78 5.98 -0.71
C ASP A 120 20.50 7.11 -1.71
#